data_AF-A0A4Q3N0M8-F1
#
_entry.id   AF-A0A4Q3N0M8-F1
#
_cell.length_a   1.000
_cell.length_b   1.000
_cell.length_c   1.000
_cell.angle_alpha   90.00
_cell.angle_beta   90.00
_cell.angle_gamma   90.00
#
_symmetry.space_group_name_H-M   'P 1'
#
loop_
_entity.id
_entity.type
_entity.pdbx_description
1 polymer ?
#
loop_
_entity_poly.entity_id
_entity_poly.type
_entity_poly.pdbx_seq_one_letter_code
_entity_poly.pdbx_strand_id
1 'polypeptide(L)'
;MTPARRCTAAGSTRQRTRGVAAIEFSFVAVAFFLLLYGLATFGAAFYTRQVISRAAEDGVRAALLFNSLVANDSRVRNVVYQSLASSLITPLDRSGTPADRLAWLRATVTDLDVSLATPGQVVVRVVYPYRAHPILPPIPLSQGWMPDRLTGRAVAPTPDA
;
A
#
# COMPACT_ATOMS: atom_id res chain seq x y z
N MET A 1 72.50 -11.80 -48.26
CA MET A 1 72.31 -10.70 -47.28
C MET A 1 70.95 -10.10 -47.58
N THR A 2 69.94 -10.40 -46.77
CA THR A 2 68.52 -10.14 -47.07
C THR A 2 67.91 -9.49 -45.82
N PRO A 3 67.21 -8.35 -45.90
CA PRO A 3 66.71 -7.71 -44.69
C PRO A 3 65.42 -8.38 -44.22
N ALA A 4 65.35 -8.70 -42.92
CA ALA A 4 64.16 -9.20 -42.26
C ALA A 4 63.14 -8.06 -42.06
N ARG A 5 61.92 -8.23 -42.56
CA ARG A 5 60.79 -7.34 -42.25
C ARG A 5 60.25 -7.69 -40.86
N ARG A 6 60.28 -6.73 -39.94
CA ARG A 6 59.53 -6.81 -38.67
C ARG A 6 58.08 -6.45 -38.93
N CYS A 7 57.18 -7.42 -38.78
CA CYS A 7 55.75 -7.14 -38.61
C CYS A 7 55.52 -6.77 -37.14
N THR A 8 55.39 -5.47 -36.87
CA THR A 8 54.74 -4.98 -35.64
C THR A 8 53.32 -4.59 -36.00
N ALA A 9 52.33 -5.38 -35.59
CA ALA A 9 50.92 -4.99 -35.68
C ALA A 9 50.25 -5.20 -34.33
N ALA A 10 50.20 -4.08 -33.60
CA ALA A 10 49.25 -3.64 -32.59
C ALA A 10 48.38 -4.70 -31.90
N GLY A 11 48.69 -4.96 -30.63
CA GLY A 11 47.74 -5.55 -29.69
C GLY A 11 46.49 -4.68 -29.60
N SER A 12 45.37 -5.20 -30.08
CA SER A 12 44.07 -4.52 -30.02
C SER A 12 43.66 -4.36 -28.56
N THR A 13 43.70 -3.14 -28.05
CA THR A 13 43.24 -2.73 -26.72
C THR A 13 41.71 -2.68 -26.68
N ARG A 14 41.05 -3.80 -27.01
CA ARG A 14 39.58 -3.90 -27.13
C ARG A 14 38.87 -4.30 -25.83
N GLN A 15 39.57 -4.29 -24.69
CA GLN A 15 39.03 -4.78 -23.41
C GLN A 15 38.61 -3.68 -22.42
N ARG A 16 38.99 -2.40 -22.62
CA ARG A 16 38.73 -1.34 -21.62
C ARG A 16 37.33 -0.72 -21.65
N THR A 17 36.58 -0.86 -22.75
CA THR A 17 35.25 -0.25 -22.89
C THR A 17 34.12 -1.08 -22.28
N ARG A 18 34.32 -2.38 -22.06
CA ARG A 18 33.29 -3.28 -21.49
C ARG A 18 33.04 -3.04 -19.99
N GLY A 19 34.07 -2.63 -19.25
CA GLY A 19 33.94 -2.34 -17.81
C GLY A 19 33.26 -1.00 -17.52
N VAL A 20 33.55 0.03 -18.32
CA VAL A 20 32.97 1.37 -18.13
C VAL A 20 31.46 1.37 -18.39
N ALA A 21 31.01 0.73 -19.47
CA ALA A 21 29.58 0.61 -19.77
C ALA A 21 28.79 -0.14 -18.67
N ALA A 22 29.42 -1.13 -18.03
CA ALA A 22 28.80 -1.85 -16.91
C ALA A 22 28.61 -0.97 -15.66
N ILE A 23 29.55 -0.06 -15.41
CA ILE A 23 29.48 0.89 -14.29
C ILE A 23 28.39 1.93 -14.55
N GLU A 24 28.35 2.51 -15.76
CA GLU A 24 27.28 3.45 -16.15
C GLU A 24 25.89 2.81 -16.05
N PHE A 25 25.75 1.58 -16.55
CA PHE A 25 24.50 0.84 -16.43
C PHE A 25 24.10 0.59 -14.97
N SER A 26 25.05 0.32 -14.09
CA SER A 26 24.77 0.07 -12.67
C SER A 26 24.16 1.29 -11.98
N PHE A 27 24.65 2.50 -12.26
CA PHE A 27 24.06 3.72 -11.72
C PHE A 27 22.64 3.97 -12.25
N VAL A 28 22.41 3.77 -13.55
CA VAL A 28 21.08 3.88 -14.15
C VAL A 28 20.12 2.83 -13.57
N ALA A 29 20.59 1.59 -13.44
CA ALA A 29 19.79 0.50 -12.87
C ALA A 29 19.40 0.80 -11.42
N VAL A 30 20.33 1.27 -10.58
CA VAL A 30 20.04 1.66 -9.19
C VAL A 30 18.98 2.77 -9.16
N ALA A 31 19.15 3.84 -9.94
CA ALA A 31 18.17 4.92 -10.02
C ALA A 31 16.80 4.43 -10.51
N PHE A 32 16.79 3.55 -11.51
CA PHE A 32 15.56 2.97 -12.07
C PHE A 32 14.83 2.10 -11.04
N PHE A 33 15.53 1.23 -10.31
CA PHE A 33 14.92 0.41 -9.26
C PHE A 33 14.41 1.26 -8.09
N LEU A 34 15.11 2.33 -7.72
CA LEU A 34 14.61 3.28 -6.72
C LEU A 34 13.31 3.95 -7.16
N LEU A 35 13.22 4.35 -8.44
CA LEU A 35 12.01 4.93 -9.00
C LEU A 35 10.86 3.92 -9.04
N LEU A 36 11.12 2.68 -9.46
CA LEU A 36 10.12 1.60 -9.44
C LEU A 36 9.65 1.30 -8.03
N TYR A 37 10.56 1.20 -7.06
CA TYR A 37 10.22 0.99 -5.66
C TYR A 37 9.37 2.13 -5.10
N GLY A 38 9.75 3.38 -5.39
CA GLY A 38 8.98 4.57 -4.97
C GLY A 38 7.56 4.54 -5.54
N LEU A 39 7.42 4.26 -6.84
CA LEU A 39 6.13 4.16 -7.50
C LEU A 39 5.27 3.01 -6.95
N ALA A 40 5.87 1.83 -6.75
CA ALA A 40 5.16 0.68 -6.19
C ALA A 40 4.71 0.92 -4.74
N THR A 41 5.56 1.55 -3.92
CA THR A 41 5.26 1.89 -2.53
C THR A 41 4.16 2.93 -2.44
N PHE A 42 4.26 4.00 -3.24
CA PHE A 42 3.21 5.02 -3.32
C PHE A 42 1.90 4.42 -3.84
N GLY A 43 1.95 3.62 -4.90
CA GLY A 43 0.79 2.94 -5.47
C GLY A 43 0.11 2.02 -4.45
N ALA A 44 0.87 1.28 -3.65
CA ALA A 44 0.34 0.45 -2.58
C ALA A 44 -0.35 1.29 -1.49
N ALA A 45 0.27 2.39 -1.03
CA ALA A 45 -0.33 3.29 -0.06
C ALA A 45 -1.64 3.94 -0.58
N PHE A 46 -1.62 4.37 -1.85
CA PHE A 46 -2.78 4.93 -2.53
C PHE A 46 -3.91 3.90 -2.66
N TYR A 47 -3.58 2.67 -3.08
CA TYR A 47 -4.54 1.56 -3.13
C TYR A 47 -5.16 1.27 -1.76
N THR A 48 -4.35 1.19 -0.69
CA THR A 48 -4.87 1.01 0.68
C THR A 48 -5.83 2.13 1.06
N ARG A 49 -5.51 3.39 0.71
CA ARG A 49 -6.41 4.53 0.96
C ARG A 49 -7.74 4.41 0.23
N GLN A 50 -7.73 3.94 -1.01
CA GLN A 50 -8.95 3.69 -1.78
C GLN A 50 -9.80 2.57 -1.14
N VAL A 51 -9.15 1.49 -0.71
CA VAL A 51 -9.81 0.36 -0.03
C VAL A 51 -10.50 0.79 1.27
N ILE A 52 -9.80 1.51 2.16
CA ILE A 52 -10.41 1.95 3.43
C ILE A 52 -11.53 2.97 3.23
N SER A 53 -11.46 3.79 2.17
CA SER A 53 -12.51 4.75 1.84
C SER A 53 -13.76 4.01 1.35
N ARG A 54 -13.60 3.06 0.43
CA ARG A 54 -14.68 2.17 -0.01
C ARG A 54 -15.30 1.40 1.17
N ALA A 55 -14.48 0.87 2.08
CA ALA A 55 -14.99 0.13 3.23
C ALA A 55 -15.79 1.03 4.19
N ALA A 56 -15.39 2.30 4.35
CA ALA A 56 -16.17 3.28 5.10
C ALA A 56 -17.53 3.57 4.43
N GLU A 57 -17.56 3.69 3.10
CA GLU A 57 -18.81 3.87 2.34
C GLU A 57 -19.73 2.66 2.47
N ASP A 58 -19.20 1.43 2.38
CA ASP A 58 -19.98 0.20 2.59
C ASP A 58 -20.56 0.14 4.01
N GLY A 59 -19.79 0.59 5.02
CA GLY A 59 -20.27 0.71 6.40
C GLY A 59 -21.41 1.73 6.54
N VAL A 60 -21.27 2.90 5.93
CA VAL A 60 -22.35 3.92 5.92
C VAL A 60 -23.60 3.38 5.23
N ARG A 61 -23.46 2.72 4.07
CA ARG A 61 -24.58 2.10 3.36
C ARG A 61 -25.29 1.06 4.23
N ALA A 62 -24.53 0.23 4.95
CA ALA A 62 -25.09 -0.72 5.89
C ALA A 62 -25.80 -0.04 7.07
N ALA A 63 -25.25 1.07 7.58
CA ALA A 63 -25.86 1.81 8.67
C ALA A 63 -27.27 2.32 8.32
N LEU A 64 -27.47 2.79 7.08
CA LEU A 64 -28.78 3.27 6.60
C LEU A 64 -29.86 2.18 6.51
N LEU A 65 -29.47 0.90 6.51
CA LEU A 65 -30.41 -0.23 6.49
C LEU A 65 -30.97 -0.56 7.88
N PHE A 66 -30.42 0.00 8.95
CA PHE A 66 -30.83 -0.29 10.31
C PHE A 66 -31.71 0.83 10.88
N ASN A 67 -32.91 0.46 11.33
CA ASN A 67 -33.88 1.38 11.96
C ASN A 67 -33.41 1.95 13.31
N SER A 68 -32.39 1.34 13.92
CA SER A 68 -31.80 1.81 15.17
C SER A 68 -30.31 1.54 15.11
N LEU A 69 -29.54 2.60 15.32
CA LEU A 69 -28.09 2.60 15.35
C LEU A 69 -27.64 3.09 16.71
N VAL A 70 -26.56 2.48 17.20
CA VAL A 70 -25.81 2.97 18.35
C VAL A 70 -24.41 3.36 17.91
N ALA A 71 -23.75 4.22 18.68
CA ALA A 71 -22.33 4.50 18.45
C ALA A 71 -21.52 3.20 18.49
N ASN A 72 -20.61 3.01 17.53
CA ASN A 72 -19.79 1.82 17.37
C ASN A 72 -20.56 0.51 17.16
N ASP A 73 -21.75 0.57 16.53
CA ASP A 73 -22.59 -0.58 16.22
C ASP A 73 -21.81 -1.73 15.55
N SER A 74 -21.77 -2.89 16.21
CA SER A 74 -20.99 -4.05 15.77
C SER A 74 -21.40 -4.58 14.39
N ARG A 75 -22.67 -4.39 13.98
CA ARG A 75 -23.17 -4.84 12.67
C ARG A 75 -22.53 -4.02 11.55
N VAL A 76 -22.47 -2.70 11.72
CA VAL A 76 -21.82 -1.78 10.78
C VAL A 76 -20.32 -2.08 10.71
N ARG A 77 -19.66 -2.22 11.87
CA ARG A 77 -18.24 -2.56 11.94
C ARG A 77 -17.93 -3.87 11.21
N ASN A 78 -18.80 -4.88 11.35
CA ASN A 78 -18.61 -6.16 10.67
C ASN A 78 -18.66 -6.04 9.14
N VAL A 79 -19.56 -5.22 8.59
CA VAL A 79 -19.61 -4.93 7.14
C VAL A 79 -18.31 -4.27 6.67
N VAL A 80 -17.81 -3.29 7.43
CA VAL A 80 -16.52 -2.64 7.12
C VAL A 80 -15.39 -3.67 7.10
N TYR A 81 -15.29 -4.54 8.11
CA TYR A 81 -14.26 -5.59 8.13
C TYR A 81 -14.39 -6.58 6.96
N GLN A 82 -15.61 -6.94 6.56
CA GLN A 82 -15.85 -7.80 5.39
C GLN A 82 -15.41 -7.11 4.09
N SER A 83 -15.72 -5.82 3.93
CA SER A 83 -15.26 -5.03 2.79
C SER A 83 -13.74 -4.94 2.73
N LEU A 84 -13.08 -4.68 3.86
CA LEU A 84 -11.60 -4.70 3.96
C LEU A 84 -11.03 -6.09 3.63
N ALA A 85 -11.64 -7.17 4.12
CA ALA A 85 -11.16 -8.55 3.88
C ALA A 85 -11.31 -9.01 2.43
N SER A 86 -12.12 -8.31 1.62
CA SER A 86 -12.26 -8.54 0.18
C SER A 86 -11.12 -7.92 -0.65
N SER A 87 -10.20 -7.20 -0.02
CA SER A 87 -9.09 -6.50 -0.67
C SER A 87 -7.73 -7.20 -0.45
N LEU A 88 -6.69 -6.67 -1.09
CA LEU A 88 -5.31 -7.18 -1.04
C LEU A 88 -4.44 -6.46 0.00
N ILE A 89 -5.02 -5.76 0.98
CA ILE A 89 -4.26 -5.03 2.01
C ILE A 89 -3.77 -5.93 3.16
N THR A 90 -4.19 -7.19 3.18
CA THR A 90 -3.76 -8.19 4.16
C THR A 90 -2.45 -8.83 3.68
N PRO A 91 -1.44 -8.99 4.55
CA PRO A 91 -0.20 -9.69 4.25
C PRO A 91 -0.45 -11.12 3.72
N LEU A 92 0.41 -11.58 2.81
CA LEU A 92 0.25 -12.88 2.15
C LEU A 92 0.30 -14.05 3.14
N ASP A 93 1.13 -13.97 4.18
CA ASP A 93 1.24 -14.95 5.27
C ASP A 93 -0.01 -15.01 6.17
N ARG A 94 -0.89 -14.01 6.08
CA ARG A 94 -2.17 -13.92 6.82
C ARG A 94 -3.40 -14.01 5.90
N SER A 95 -3.18 -14.42 4.65
CA SER A 95 -4.20 -14.42 3.59
C SER A 95 -4.61 -15.82 3.10
N GLY A 96 -4.37 -16.87 3.89
CA GLY A 96 -4.69 -18.26 3.51
C GLY A 96 -6.18 -18.50 3.30
N THR A 97 -7.02 -18.06 4.23
CA THR A 97 -8.49 -18.12 4.13
C THR A 97 -9.15 -16.75 4.34
N PRO A 98 -10.41 -16.55 3.93
CA PRO A 98 -11.15 -15.33 4.26
C PRO A 98 -11.26 -15.07 5.77
N ALA A 99 -11.32 -16.14 6.58
CA ALA A 99 -11.38 -16.03 8.04
C ALA A 99 -10.05 -15.51 8.63
N ASP A 100 -8.91 -15.95 8.10
CA ASP A 100 -7.59 -15.47 8.53
C ASP A 100 -7.42 -13.97 8.24
N ARG A 101 -7.87 -13.53 7.05
CA ARG A 101 -7.84 -12.11 6.68
C ARG A 101 -8.67 -11.27 7.63
N LEU A 102 -9.89 -11.73 7.96
CA LEU A 102 -10.77 -11.06 8.91
C LEU A 102 -10.16 -10.99 10.31
N ALA A 103 -9.58 -12.10 10.80
CA ALA A 103 -8.94 -12.16 12.11
C ALA A 103 -7.76 -11.17 12.20
N TRP A 104 -6.92 -11.13 11.18
CA TRP A 104 -5.80 -10.19 11.10
C TRP A 104 -6.30 -8.74 11.03
N LEU A 105 -7.27 -8.43 10.18
CA LEU A 105 -7.82 -7.07 10.03
C LEU A 105 -8.45 -6.55 11.32
N ARG A 106 -9.15 -7.41 12.09
CA ARG A 106 -9.72 -7.03 13.39
C ARG A 106 -8.65 -6.72 14.44
N ALA A 107 -7.51 -7.42 14.39
CA ALA A 107 -6.39 -7.17 15.29
C ALA A 107 -5.59 -5.91 14.88
N THR A 108 -5.48 -5.64 13.57
CA THR A 108 -4.65 -4.55 13.03
C THR A 108 -5.42 -3.22 12.92
N VAL A 109 -6.66 -3.24 12.43
CA VAL A 109 -7.51 -2.07 12.22
C VAL A 109 -8.42 -1.89 13.44
N THR A 110 -7.82 -1.44 14.54
CA THR A 110 -8.51 -1.23 15.82
C THR A 110 -9.22 0.11 15.90
N ASP A 111 -8.68 1.11 15.18
CA ASP A 111 -9.20 2.47 15.10
C ASP A 111 -10.24 2.57 13.98
N LEU A 112 -11.41 2.04 14.31
CA LEU A 112 -12.61 2.05 13.48
C LEU A 112 -13.75 2.60 14.34
N ASP A 113 -14.23 3.79 13.97
CA ASP A 113 -15.26 4.53 14.68
C ASP A 113 -16.53 4.64 13.83
N VAL A 114 -17.67 4.35 14.44
CA VAL A 114 -19.00 4.61 13.89
C VAL A 114 -19.68 5.61 14.82
N SER A 115 -19.66 6.88 14.45
CA SER A 115 -20.22 7.96 15.25
C SER A 115 -21.54 8.45 14.66
N LEU A 116 -22.48 8.80 15.54
CA LEU A 116 -23.73 9.47 15.19
C LEU A 116 -23.53 10.96 15.48
N ALA A 117 -23.47 11.77 14.44
CA ALA A 117 -23.31 13.22 14.53
C ALA A 117 -24.66 13.92 14.48
N THR A 118 -24.77 15.04 15.20
CA THR A 118 -26.00 15.85 15.26
C THR A 118 -25.91 17.04 14.29
N PRO A 119 -26.98 17.38 13.55
CA PRO A 119 -28.25 16.66 13.45
C PRO A 119 -28.16 15.49 12.45
N GLY A 120 -28.49 14.28 12.93
CA GLY A 120 -28.93 13.19 12.06
C GLY A 120 -27.94 12.66 11.03
N GLN A 121 -26.68 12.44 11.38
CA GLN A 121 -25.69 11.89 10.45
C GLN A 121 -25.00 10.68 11.05
N VAL A 122 -24.73 9.68 10.21
CA VAL A 122 -23.81 8.60 10.56
C VAL A 122 -22.46 8.86 9.89
N VAL A 123 -21.40 8.81 10.67
CA VAL A 123 -20.02 8.96 10.23
C VAL A 123 -19.29 7.65 10.48
N VAL A 124 -18.75 7.03 9.44
CA VAL A 124 -17.87 5.87 9.56
C VAL A 124 -16.46 6.30 9.23
N ARG A 125 -15.54 6.05 10.17
CA ARG A 125 -14.12 6.35 10.02
C ARG A 125 -13.31 5.08 10.22
N VAL A 126 -12.38 4.85 9.29
CA VAL A 126 -11.49 3.69 9.30
C VAL A 126 -10.06 4.20 9.24
N VAL A 127 -9.23 3.80 10.20
CA VAL A 127 -7.82 4.19 10.24
C VAL A 127 -6.94 2.95 10.16
N TYR A 128 -6.12 2.87 9.12
CA TYR A 128 -5.17 1.79 8.90
C TYR A 128 -3.75 2.21 9.34
N PRO A 129 -3.08 1.46 10.22
CA PRO A 129 -1.72 1.76 10.69
C PRO A 129 -0.66 1.34 9.66
N TYR A 130 -0.54 2.13 8.58
CA TYR A 130 0.23 1.78 7.39
C TYR A 130 1.72 1.57 7.65
N ARG A 131 2.36 2.40 8.48
CA ARG A 131 3.80 2.25 8.74
C ARG A 131 4.14 1.02 9.59
N ALA A 132 3.23 0.59 10.45
CA ALA A 132 3.39 -0.65 11.21
C ALA A 132 3.18 -1.90 10.36
N HIS A 133 2.36 -1.79 9.29
CA HIS A 133 2.01 -2.89 8.40
C HIS A 133 2.10 -2.45 6.93
N PRO A 134 3.30 -2.14 6.41
CA PRO A 134 3.44 -1.71 5.03
C PRO A 134 3.23 -2.90 4.08
N ILE A 135 2.64 -2.63 2.91
CA ILE A 135 2.38 -3.67 1.90
C ILE A 135 3.69 -4.18 1.28
N LEU A 136 4.67 -3.29 1.10
CA LEU A 136 6.00 -3.63 0.60
C LEU A 136 7.01 -3.61 1.75
N PRO A 137 8.06 -4.45 1.69
CA PRO A 137 9.13 -4.41 2.66
C PRO A 137 9.73 -3.00 2.76
N PRO A 138 9.82 -2.42 3.98
CA PRO A 138 10.38 -1.10 4.17
C PRO A 138 11.87 -1.11 3.88
N ILE A 139 12.36 -0.06 3.22
CA ILE A 139 13.79 0.22 3.07
C ILE A 139 14.14 1.48 3.89
N PRO A 140 15.42 1.70 4.27
CA PRO A 140 15.81 2.87 5.05
C PRO A 140 15.33 4.20 4.47
N LEU A 141 15.29 4.31 3.15
CA LEU A 141 14.84 5.51 2.42
C LEU A 141 13.33 5.75 2.51
N SER A 142 12.49 4.73 2.78
CA SER A 142 11.03 4.88 2.75
C SER A 142 10.40 5.36 4.06
N GLN A 143 11.13 5.24 5.16
CA GLN A 143 10.66 5.55 6.50
C GLN A 143 10.35 7.04 6.74
N GLY A 144 10.93 7.95 5.96
CA GLY A 144 10.78 9.39 6.16
C GLY A 144 9.60 10.03 5.42
N TRP A 145 9.11 9.41 4.34
CA TRP A 145 8.08 10.01 3.47
C TRP A 145 6.75 9.24 3.47
N MET A 146 6.72 7.99 3.94
CA MET A 146 5.47 7.24 4.08
C MET A 146 4.68 7.74 5.31
N PRO A 147 3.34 7.88 5.19
CA PRO A 147 2.51 8.28 6.31
C PRO A 147 2.41 7.17 7.36
N ASP A 148 2.35 7.55 8.64
CA ASP A 148 2.18 6.60 9.74
C ASP A 148 0.83 5.86 9.66
N ARG A 149 -0.23 6.59 9.31
CA ARG A 149 -1.61 6.10 9.27
C ARG A 149 -2.32 6.60 8.01
N LEU A 150 -3.23 5.78 7.49
CA LEU A 150 -4.13 6.14 6.41
C LEU A 150 -5.57 6.18 6.95
N THR A 151 -6.33 7.21 6.61
CA THR A 151 -7.69 7.40 7.10
C THR A 151 -8.69 7.46 5.94
N GLY A 152 -9.73 6.64 6.02
CA GLY A 152 -10.93 6.71 5.20
C GLY A 152 -12.11 7.20 6.04
N ARG A 153 -12.98 8.03 5.45
CA ARG A 153 -14.17 8.57 6.12
C ARG A 153 -15.32 8.65 5.13
N ALA A 154 -16.49 8.19 5.56
CA ALA A 154 -17.75 8.38 4.85
C ALA A 154 -18.82 8.93 5.80
N VAL A 155 -19.78 9.69 5.26
CA VAL A 155 -20.88 10.31 6.01
C VAL A 155 -22.17 10.17 5.23
N ALA A 156 -23.29 9.88 5.90
CA ALA A 156 -24.62 9.98 5.32
C ALA A 156 -25.65 10.49 6.33
N PRO A 157 -26.75 11.11 5.87
CA PRO A 157 -27.88 11.44 6.73
C PRO A 157 -28.57 10.16 7.23
N THR A 158 -28.95 10.12 8.50
CA THR A 158 -29.74 9.04 9.08
C THR A 158 -31.22 9.20 8.71
N PRO A 159 -31.97 8.11 8.44
CA PRO A 159 -33.35 8.19 7.95
C PRO A 159 -34.36 8.90 8.87
N ASP A 160 -34.07 9.04 10.16
CA ASP A 160 -35.01 9.50 11.19
C ASP A 160 -34.60 10.83 11.86
N ALA A 161 -33.92 11.71 11.13
CA ALA A 161 -33.48 13.03 11.61
C ALA A 161 -34.50 14.16 11.39
#